data_AF-A0A3D2J8G5-F1
#
_entry.id   AF-A0A3D2J8G5-F1
#
_cell.length_a   1.000
_cell.length_b   1.000
_cell.length_c   1.000
_cell.angle_alpha   90.00
_cell.angle_beta   90.00
_cell.angle_gamma   90.00
#
_symmetry.space_group_name_H-M   'P 1'
#
loop_
_entity.id
_entity.type
_entity.pdbx_description
1 polymer ?
#
loop_
_entity_poly.entity_id
_entity_poly.type
_entity_poly.pdbx_seq_one_letter_code
_entity_poly.pdbx_strand_id
1 'polypeptide(L)'
;MNKETMTRAEIQDALGNEEEQGYDAPFVVFTWAQWLQMQAQILQGFSRFQRAVEKREPRTALLVVLEMQEIIAELYKEACTRV
;
A
#
# COMPACT_ATOMS: atom_id res chain seq x y z
N MET A 1 8.61 -21.43 -25.25
CA MET A 1 7.53 -20.49 -24.94
C MET A 1 8.11 -19.44 -24.00
N ASN A 2 8.64 -18.34 -24.53
CA ASN A 2 9.19 -17.27 -23.71
C ASN A 2 8.03 -16.54 -23.07
N LYS A 3 7.95 -16.55 -21.73
CA LYS A 3 7.09 -15.62 -21.00
C LYS A 3 7.75 -14.25 -21.13
N GLU A 4 7.35 -13.51 -22.16
CA GLU A 4 7.71 -12.08 -22.26
C GLU A 4 7.22 -11.41 -20.98
N THR A 5 8.18 -11.01 -20.15
CA THR A 5 7.88 -10.33 -18.90
C THR A 5 7.60 -8.89 -19.29
N MET A 6 6.33 -8.54 -19.40
CA MET A 6 5.94 -7.15 -19.67
C MET A 6 6.55 -6.24 -18.62
N THR A 7 7.14 -5.15 -19.07
CA THR A 7 7.69 -4.12 -18.21
C THR A 7 6.55 -3.35 -17.53
N ARG A 8 6.83 -2.74 -16.37
CA ARG A 8 5.83 -1.94 -15.62
C ARG A 8 5.15 -0.89 -16.51
N ALA A 9 5.92 -0.27 -17.41
CA ALA A 9 5.43 0.78 -18.32
C ALA A 9 4.40 0.23 -19.32
N GLU A 10 4.65 -0.94 -19.91
CA GLU A 10 3.73 -1.59 -20.85
C GLU A 10 2.42 -2.03 -20.18
N ILE A 11 2.50 -2.44 -18.90
CA ILE A 11 1.32 -2.78 -18.11
C ILE A 11 0.50 -1.52 -17.76
N GLN A 12 1.16 -0.41 -17.40
CA GLN A 12 0.48 0.86 -17.10
C GLN A 12 -0.26 1.42 -18.32
N ASP A 13 0.38 1.42 -19.47
CA ASP A 13 -0.19 1.93 -20.73
C ASP A 13 -1.38 1.06 -21.19
N ALA A 14 -1.25 -0.27 -21.13
CA ALA A 14 -2.32 -1.19 -21.51
C ALA A 14 -3.55 -1.12 -20.58
N LEU A 15 -3.37 -0.74 -19.32
CA LEU A 15 -4.47 -0.61 -18.35
C LEU A 15 -5.16 0.76 -18.39
N GLY A 16 -4.62 1.74 -19.13
CA GLY A 16 -5.17 3.09 -19.17
C GLY A 16 -5.19 3.79 -17.81
N ASN A 17 -4.33 3.35 -16.88
CA ASN A 17 -4.26 3.91 -15.55
C ASN A 17 -3.39 5.18 -15.58
N GLU A 18 -4.02 6.34 -15.67
CA GLU A 18 -3.41 7.57 -15.17
C GLU A 18 -3.29 7.41 -13.66
N GLU A 19 -2.09 7.12 -13.17
CA GLU A 19 -1.81 7.08 -11.73
C GLU A 19 -2.11 8.49 -11.19
N GLU A 20 -3.25 8.67 -10.51
CA GLU A 20 -3.60 9.95 -9.88
C GLU A 20 -2.39 10.40 -9.05
N GLN A 21 -1.81 11.54 -9.43
CA GLN A 21 -0.62 12.07 -8.78
C GLN A 21 -0.98 12.67 -7.43
N GLY A 22 -1.27 11.79 -6.48
CA GLY A 22 -1.59 12.14 -5.11
C GLY A 22 -2.99 12.74 -4.93
N TYR A 23 -3.35 12.87 -3.66
CA TYR A 23 -4.57 13.53 -3.25
C TYR A 23 -4.33 15.04 -3.22
N ASP A 24 -5.20 15.84 -3.86
CA ASP A 24 -5.12 17.32 -3.92
C ASP A 24 -4.93 17.98 -2.54
N ALA A 25 -5.34 17.30 -1.48
CA ALA A 25 -4.85 17.52 -0.13
C ALA A 25 -5.00 16.20 0.65
N PRO A 26 -4.09 15.84 1.55
CA PRO A 26 -4.49 15.00 2.66
C PRO A 26 -5.51 15.81 3.52
N PHE A 27 -6.26 15.21 4.44
CA PHE A 27 -7.04 15.87 5.52
C PHE A 27 -8.55 16.08 5.37
N VAL A 28 -9.27 15.34 4.53
CA VAL A 28 -10.75 15.36 4.62
C VAL A 28 -11.24 14.53 5.81
N VAL A 29 -10.57 13.43 6.14
CA VAL A 29 -10.99 12.48 7.19
C VAL A 29 -9.99 12.46 8.36
N PHE A 30 -8.69 12.57 8.09
CA PHE A 30 -7.65 12.48 9.13
C PHE A 30 -6.93 13.80 9.38
N THR A 31 -6.45 14.00 10.60
CA THR A 31 -5.44 15.02 10.88
C THR A 31 -4.08 14.61 10.30
N TRP A 32 -3.19 15.57 10.06
CA TRP A 32 -1.82 15.28 9.62
C TRP A 32 -1.05 14.35 10.55
N ALA A 33 -1.25 14.50 11.87
CA ALA A 33 -0.62 13.62 12.84
C ALA A 33 -1.09 12.16 12.67
N GLN A 34 -2.40 11.94 12.47
CA GLN A 34 -2.96 10.62 12.22
C GLN A 34 -2.48 10.03 10.89
N TRP A 35 -2.43 10.85 9.83
CA TRP A 35 -1.87 10.43 8.55
C TRP A 35 -0.42 9.97 8.67
N LEU A 36 0.45 10.78 9.28
CA LEU A 36 1.87 10.44 9.49
C LEU A 36 2.03 9.18 10.36
N GLN A 37 1.20 9.03 11.39
CA GLN A 37 1.21 7.85 12.24
C GLN A 37 0.88 6.58 11.44
N MET A 38 -0.18 6.61 10.60
CA MET A 38 -0.55 5.47 9.76
C MET A 38 0.53 5.14 8.73
N GLN A 39 1.14 6.15 8.10
CA GLN A 39 2.27 5.96 7.19
C GLN A 39 3.47 5.29 7.89
N ALA A 40 3.82 5.74 9.10
CA ALA A 40 4.89 5.14 9.88
C ALA A 40 4.60 3.66 10.23
N GLN A 41 3.35 3.35 10.60
CA GLN A 41 2.92 1.98 10.90
C GLN A 41 3.00 1.08 9.68
N ILE A 42 2.63 1.57 8.49
CA ILE A 42 2.78 0.81 7.22
C ILE A 42 4.24 0.51 6.92
N LEU A 43 5.14 1.50 7.03
CA LEU A 43 6.57 1.29 6.79
C LEU A 43 7.18 0.28 7.77
N GLN A 44 6.75 0.32 9.04
CA GLN A 44 7.13 -0.68 10.03
C GLN A 44 6.57 -2.06 9.67
N GLY A 45 5.34 -2.14 9.17
CA GLY A 45 4.72 -3.35 8.64
C GLY A 45 5.54 -3.97 7.52
N PHE A 46 5.95 -3.19 6.51
CA PHE A 46 6.81 -3.69 5.43
C PHE A 46 8.13 -4.27 5.95
N SER A 47 8.77 -3.58 6.89
CA SER A 47 10.01 -4.04 7.51
C SER A 47 9.82 -5.36 8.26
N ARG A 48 8.70 -5.51 9.00
CA ARG A 48 8.34 -6.75 9.71
C ARG A 48 8.04 -7.89 8.73
N PHE A 49 7.32 -7.60 7.65
CA PHE A 49 6.98 -8.57 6.60
C PHE A 49 8.25 -9.09 5.92
N GLN A 50 9.13 -8.21 5.45
CA GLN A 50 10.39 -8.58 4.82
C GLN A 50 11.22 -9.50 5.73
N ARG A 51 11.35 -9.13 7.01
CA ARG A 51 12.06 -9.95 8.00
C ARG A 51 11.41 -11.34 8.21
N ALA A 52 10.08 -11.42 8.22
CA ALA A 52 9.38 -12.70 8.34
C ALA A 52 9.61 -13.59 7.10
N VAL A 53 9.64 -13.00 5.91
CA VAL A 53 9.95 -13.69 4.65
C VAL A 53 11.40 -14.21 4.66
N GLU A 54 12.37 -13.37 5.04
CA GLU A 54 13.78 -13.77 5.16
C GLU A 54 13.98 -14.94 6.12
N LYS A 55 13.22 -14.97 7.22
CA LYS A 55 13.25 -16.05 8.22
C LYS A 55 12.41 -17.27 7.83
N ARG A 56 11.74 -17.27 6.68
CA ARG A 56 10.82 -18.33 6.24
C ARG A 56 9.71 -18.61 7.24
N GLU A 57 9.15 -17.55 7.82
CA GLU A 57 8.04 -17.60 8.77
C GLU A 57 6.72 -17.15 8.09
N PRO A 58 6.09 -18.00 7.24
CA PRO A 58 4.94 -17.58 6.42
C PRO A 58 3.71 -17.20 7.23
N ARG A 59 3.51 -17.81 8.41
CA ARG A 59 2.40 -17.45 9.32
C ARG A 59 2.59 -16.04 9.89
N THR A 60 3.82 -15.70 10.30
CA THR A 60 4.16 -14.35 10.77
C THR A 60 3.99 -13.35 9.64
N ALA A 61 4.47 -13.66 8.44
CA ALA A 61 4.31 -12.80 7.27
C ALA A 61 2.84 -12.53 6.95
N LEU A 62 1.98 -13.56 7.01
CA LEU A 62 0.54 -13.42 6.81
C LEU A 62 -0.11 -12.51 7.87
N LEU A 63 0.22 -12.71 9.15
CA LEU A 63 -0.31 -11.87 10.23
C LEU A 63 0.06 -10.39 10.04
N VAL A 64 1.31 -10.11 9.66
CA VAL A 64 1.76 -8.75 9.37
C VAL A 64 0.99 -8.14 8.21
N VAL A 65 0.72 -8.89 7.13
CA VAL A 65 -0.07 -8.39 6.00
C VAL A 65 -1.51 -8.07 6.41
N LEU A 66 -2.13 -8.91 7.25
CA LEU A 66 -3.49 -8.65 7.75
C LEU A 66 -3.53 -7.37 8.59
N GLU A 67 -2.57 -7.16 9.51
CA GLU A 67 -2.44 -5.92 10.27
C GLU A 67 -2.28 -4.70 9.34
N MET A 68 -1.47 -4.83 8.28
CA MET A 68 -1.29 -3.75 7.30
C MET A 68 -2.55 -3.49 6.47
N GLN A 69 -3.34 -4.51 6.15
CA GLN A 69 -4.60 -4.35 5.41
C GLN A 69 -5.61 -3.52 6.20
N GLU A 70 -5.66 -3.65 7.52
CA GLU A 70 -6.51 -2.82 8.38
C GLU A 70 -6.13 -1.34 8.27
N ILE A 71 -4.83 -1.03 8.30
CA ILE A 71 -4.34 0.35 8.14
C ILE A 71 -4.65 0.89 6.73
N ILE A 72 -4.46 0.06 5.70
CA ILE A 72 -4.77 0.43 4.31
C ILE A 72 -6.27 0.71 4.15
N ALA A 73 -7.14 -0.08 4.78
CA ALA A 73 -8.58 0.15 4.76
C ALA A 73 -8.97 1.50 5.38
N GLU A 74 -8.29 1.92 6.45
CA GLU A 74 -8.47 3.27 7.02
C GLU A 74 -7.98 4.36 6.05
N LEU A 75 -6.82 4.17 5.41
CA LEU A 75 -6.32 5.11 4.41
C LEU A 75 -7.24 5.25 3.19
N TYR A 76 -7.92 4.17 2.77
CA TYR A 76 -8.88 4.25 1.68
C TYR A 76 -10.09 5.14 2.00
N LYS A 77 -10.44 5.32 3.29
CA LYS A 77 -11.54 6.24 3.64
C LYS A 77 -11.23 7.66 3.18
N GLU A 78 -9.99 8.11 3.41
CA GLU A 78 -9.49 9.42 2.95
C GLU A 78 -9.54 9.54 1.42
N ALA A 79 -9.17 8.47 0.71
CA ALA A 79 -9.20 8.42 -0.75
C ALA A 79 -10.62 8.53 -1.32
N CYS A 80 -11.56 7.79 -0.72
CA CYS A 80 -12.95 7.71 -1.19
C CYS A 80 -13.83 8.87 -0.72
N THR A 81 -13.36 9.76 0.17
CA THR A 81 -14.15 10.94 0.58
C THR A 81 -14.18 12.05 -0.48
N ARG A 82 -13.34 11.94 -1.52
CA ARG A 82 -13.18 12.94 -2.58
C ARG A 82 -13.84 12.55 -3.91
N VAL A 83 -14.58 11.43 -3.93
CA VAL A 83 -15.35 10.96 -5.11
C VAL A 83 -16.76 11.51 -5.09
#